data_AF-A0A2K2D7Z8-F1
#
_entry.id   AF-A0A2K2D7Z8-F1
#
_cell.length_a   1.000
_cell.length_b   1.000
_cell.length_c   1.000
_cell.angle_alpha   90.00
_cell.angle_beta   90.00
_cell.angle_gamma   90.00
#
_symmetry.space_group_name_H-M   'P 1'
#
loop_
_entity.id
_entity.type
_entity.pdbx_description
1 polymer ?
#
loop_
_entity_poly.entity_id
_entity_poly.type
_entity_poly.pdbx_seq_one_letter_code
_entity_poly.pdbx_strand_id
1 'polypeptide(L)'
;MGCMHSFNLVFLLAETALNCLAFPWSGIAYFLLWTCSYVIIQWIVHVCGLTWWPYPFLNPTAPWSPLWYFSMALLHLPCYIVYWWIASVKNRCRPLMFPQFTA
;
A
#
# COMPACT_ATOMS: atom_id res chain seq x y z
N MET A 1 -4.02 6.25 -15.93
CA MET A 1 -3.95 6.03 -14.46
C MET A 1 -2.83 5.07 -14.04
N GLY A 2 -2.40 4.10 -14.87
CA GLY A 2 -1.33 3.15 -14.52
C GLY A 2 0.04 3.79 -14.25
N CYS A 3 0.40 4.86 -14.97
CA CYS A 3 1.71 5.51 -14.82
C CYS A 3 1.94 6.06 -13.39
N MET A 4 0.92 6.68 -12.76
CA MET A 4 1.06 7.22 -11.40
C MET A 4 1.29 6.10 -10.36
N HIS A 5 0.60 4.97 -10.50
CA HIS A 5 0.76 3.82 -9.63
C HIS A 5 2.14 3.17 -9.80
N SER A 6 2.66 3.10 -11.03
CA SER A 6 4.02 2.63 -11.30
C SER A 6 5.09 3.54 -10.69
N PHE A 7 4.93 4.86 -10.75
CA PHE A 7 5.86 5.80 -10.12
C PHE A 7 5.89 5.64 -8.60
N ASN A 8 4.72 5.57 -7.95
CA ASN A 8 4.64 5.38 -6.50
C ASN A 8 5.32 4.06 -6.06
N LEU A 9 5.17 3.00 -6.85
CA LEU A 9 5.84 1.72 -6.59
C LEU A 9 7.37 1.85 -6.70
N VAL A 10 7.87 2.53 -7.74
CA VAL A 10 9.31 2.75 -7.91
C VAL A 10 9.87 3.58 -6.75
N PHE A 11 9.21 4.66 -6.34
CA PHE A 11 9.64 5.47 -5.21
C PHE A 11 9.62 4.66 -3.90
N LEU A 12 8.59 3.87 -3.65
CA LEU A 12 8.50 3.01 -2.47
C LEU A 12 9.66 2.01 -2.41
N LEU A 13 9.99 1.36 -3.53
CA LEU A 13 11.10 0.42 -3.62
C LEU A 13 12.46 1.13 -3.48
N ALA A 14 12.62 2.31 -4.08
CA ALA A 14 13.83 3.11 -3.95
C ALA A 14 14.07 3.56 -2.50
N GLU A 15 13.04 4.06 -1.82
CA GLU A 15 13.11 4.40 -0.40
C GLU A 15 13.46 3.17 0.44
N THR A 16 12.82 2.03 0.17
CA THR A 16 13.09 0.76 0.88
C THR A 16 14.54 0.30 0.71
N ALA A 17 15.12 0.50 -0.48
CA ALA A 17 16.50 0.15 -0.79
C ALA A 17 17.48 1.05 -0.03
N LEU A 18 17.22 2.36 -0.02
CA LEU A 18 18.04 3.36 0.66
C LEU A 18 17.88 3.32 2.19
N ASN A 19 16.75 2.82 2.69
CA ASN A 19 16.44 2.80 4.12
C ASN A 19 16.95 1.52 4.83
N CYS A 20 17.59 1.69 5.99
CA CYS A 20 18.12 0.62 6.84
C CYS A 20 17.15 0.13 7.92
N LEU A 21 15.99 0.78 8.07
CA LEU A 21 15.01 0.41 9.09
C LEU A 21 14.45 -1.00 8.89
N ALA A 22 14.33 -1.72 10.01
CA ALA A 22 13.58 -2.97 10.06
C ALA A 22 12.10 -2.68 9.77
N PHE A 23 11.47 -3.48 8.92
CA PHE A 23 10.05 -3.34 8.59
C PHE A 23 9.25 -4.40 9.37
N PRO A 24 8.71 -4.07 10.56
CA PRO A 24 7.95 -5.01 11.37
C PRO A 24 6.62 -5.36 10.69
N TRP A 25 6.08 -6.54 11.00
CA TRP A 25 4.78 -6.97 10.47
C TRP A 25 3.61 -6.04 10.85
N SER A 26 3.74 -5.30 11.95
CA SER A 26 2.79 -4.25 12.36
C SER A 26 2.63 -3.12 11.34
N GLY A 27 3.52 -3.03 10.33
CA GLY A 27 3.42 -2.13 9.19
C GLY A 27 2.09 -2.22 8.44
N ILE A 28 1.38 -3.34 8.53
CA ILE A 28 0.07 -3.56 7.89
C ILE A 28 -0.98 -2.54 8.39
N ALA A 29 -0.86 -2.07 9.63
CA ALA A 29 -1.76 -1.07 10.18
C ALA A 29 -1.69 0.25 9.40
N TYR A 30 -0.49 0.66 8.97
CA TYR A 30 -0.31 1.86 8.15
C TYR A 30 -0.90 1.67 6.75
N PHE A 31 -0.73 0.47 6.18
CA PHE A 31 -1.30 0.14 4.87
C PHE A 31 -2.84 0.21 4.91
N LEU A 32 -3.46 -0.38 5.95
CA LEU A 32 -4.90 -0.30 6.17
C LEU A 32 -5.35 1.13 6.44
N LEU A 33 -4.67 1.86 7.34
CA LEU A 33 -5.01 3.24 7.68
C LEU A 33 -4.99 4.14 6.44
N TRP A 34 -3.94 4.05 5.63
CA TRP A 34 -3.81 4.80 4.39
C TRP A 34 -4.97 4.53 3.43
N THR A 35 -5.35 3.26 3.27
CA THR A 35 -6.46 2.88 2.37
C THR A 35 -7.81 3.38 2.87
N CYS A 36 -8.06 3.30 4.18
CA CYS A 36 -9.26 3.83 4.81
C CYS A 36 -9.32 5.36 4.69
N SER A 37 -8.22 6.06 4.98
CA SER A 37 -8.11 7.50 4.82
C SER A 37 -8.38 7.93 3.38
N TYR A 38 -7.82 7.23 2.39
CA TYR A 38 -8.07 7.50 0.97
C TYR A 38 -9.56 7.39 0.63
N VAL A 39 -10.24 6.31 1.06
CA VAL A 39 -11.68 6.13 0.82
C VAL A 39 -12.49 7.25 1.47
N ILE A 40 -12.20 7.59 2.74
CA ILE A 40 -12.89 8.65 3.47
C ILE A 40 -12.73 10.00 2.75
N ILE A 41 -11.52 10.36 2.34
CA ILE A 41 -11.26 11.62 1.61
C ILE A 41 -12.04 11.64 0.29
N GLN A 42 -12.03 10.55 -0.48
CA GLN A 42 -12.77 10.45 -1.74
C GLN A 42 -14.28 10.59 -1.51
N TRP A 43 -14.82 10.03 -0.44
CA TRP A 43 -16.23 10.18 -0.07
C TRP A 43 -16.57 11.62 0.33
N ILE A 44 -15.72 12.28 1.12
CA ILE A 44 -15.90 13.70 1.48
C ILE A 44 -15.92 14.55 0.20
N VAL A 45 -14.93 14.35 -0.69
CA VAL A 45 -14.85 15.09 -1.97
C VAL A 45 -16.07 14.85 -2.86
N HIS A 46 -16.60 13.61 -2.88
CA HIS A 46 -17.84 13.28 -3.58
C HIS A 46 -19.02 14.08 -3.06
N VAL A 47 -19.19 14.14 -1.73
CA VAL A 47 -20.26 14.93 -1.09
C VAL A 47 -20.06 16.44 -1.29
N CYS A 48 -18.81 16.90 -1.39
CA CYS A 48 -18.48 18.31 -1.64
C CYS A 48 -18.69 18.78 -3.10
N GLY A 49 -19.04 17.89 -4.03
CA GLY A 49 -19.41 18.29 -5.40
C GLY A 49 -18.79 17.45 -6.53
N LEU A 50 -17.97 16.45 -6.23
CA LEU A 50 -17.50 15.52 -7.26
C LEU A 50 -18.61 14.51 -7.57
N THR A 51 -19.27 14.63 -8.72
CA THR A 51 -20.46 13.82 -9.06
C THR A 51 -20.14 12.41 -9.59
N TRP A 52 -18.88 12.10 -9.89
CA TRP A 52 -18.45 10.82 -10.44
C TRP A 52 -17.45 10.12 -9.51
N TRP A 53 -17.44 8.79 -9.55
CA TRP A 53 -16.49 7.98 -8.79
C TRP A 53 -15.27 7.64 -9.66
N PRO A 54 -14.03 7.87 -9.18
CA PRO A 54 -12.84 7.48 -9.93
C PRO A 54 -12.66 5.96 -10.00
N TYR A 55 -13.26 5.23 -9.07
CA TYR A 55 -13.18 3.78 -9.00
C TYR A 55 -14.52 3.15 -8.59
N PRO A 56 -14.85 1.96 -9.13
CA PRO A 56 -16.12 1.28 -8.83
C PRO A 56 -16.25 0.87 -7.36
N PHE A 57 -15.14 0.56 -6.68
CA PHE A 57 -15.14 0.19 -5.26
C PHE A 57 -15.46 1.36 -4.32
N LEU A 58 -15.41 2.61 -4.80
CA LEU A 58 -15.80 3.77 -4.01
C LEU A 58 -17.30 3.99 -4.00
N ASN A 59 -18.05 3.35 -4.91
CA ASN A 59 -19.48 3.52 -5.03
C ASN A 59 -20.23 2.54 -4.09
N PRO A 60 -20.85 3.02 -2.99
CA PRO A 60 -21.59 2.16 -2.06
C PRO A 60 -22.91 1.64 -2.65
N THR A 61 -23.50 2.32 -3.64
CA THR A 61 -24.81 1.95 -4.22
C THR A 61 -24.71 0.89 -5.31
N ALA A 62 -23.48 0.50 -5.69
CA ALA A 62 -23.27 -0.55 -6.69
C ALA A 62 -23.81 -1.90 -6.16
N PRO A 63 -24.53 -2.70 -6.98
CA PRO A 63 -25.07 -4.01 -6.56
C PRO A 63 -24.00 -4.99 -6.05
N TRP A 64 -22.77 -4.85 -6.57
CA TRP A 64 -21.62 -5.68 -6.25
C TRP A 64 -20.65 -5.00 -5.26
N SER A 65 -21.09 -3.98 -4.53
CA SER A 65 -20.24 -3.26 -3.57
C SER A 65 -19.60 -4.17 -2.51
N PRO A 66 -20.27 -5.21 -1.94
CA PRO A 66 -19.62 -6.10 -0.98
C PRO A 66 -18.47 -6.89 -1.61
N LEU A 67 -18.63 -7.29 -2.87
CA LEU A 67 -17.62 -8.03 -3.60
C LEU A 67 -16.40 -7.15 -3.89
N TRP A 68 -16.60 -5.88 -4.23
CA TRP A 68 -15.50 -4.93 -4.38
C TRP A 68 -14.70 -4.75 -3.09
N TYR A 69 -15.36 -4.55 -1.94
CA TYR A 69 -14.66 -4.43 -0.66
C TYR A 69 -13.89 -5.71 -0.30
N PHE A 70 -14.48 -6.87 -0.54
CA PHE A 70 -13.82 -8.16 -0.32
C PHE A 70 -12.61 -8.34 -1.25
N SER A 71 -12.76 -8.05 -2.54
CA SER A 71 -11.66 -8.11 -3.51
C SER A 71 -10.53 -7.14 -3.16
N MET A 72 -10.84 -5.93 -2.69
CA MET A 72 -9.81 -5.00 -2.21
C MET A 72 -9.07 -5.58 -1.01
N ALA A 73 -9.77 -6.07 0.02
CA ALA A 73 -9.11 -6.71 1.16
C ALA A 73 -8.22 -7.89 0.72
N LEU A 74 -8.71 -8.71 -0.22
CA LEU A 74 -7.98 -9.85 -0.77
C LEU A 74 -6.76 -9.45 -1.61
N LEU A 75 -6.76 -8.31 -2.28
CA LEU A 75 -5.61 -7.80 -3.03
C LEU A 75 -4.58 -7.11 -2.12
N HIS A 76 -5.04 -6.43 -1.07
CA HIS A 76 -4.17 -5.71 -0.15
C HIS A 76 -3.27 -6.67 0.65
N LEU A 77 -3.81 -7.81 1.07
CA LEU A 77 -3.05 -8.82 1.82
C LEU A 77 -1.83 -9.39 1.06
N PRO A 78 -1.95 -9.95 -0.16
CA PRO A 78 -0.82 -10.46 -0.92
C PRO A 78 0.14 -9.34 -1.33
N CYS A 79 -0.33 -8.15 -1.68
CA CYS A 79 0.54 -7.00 -1.97
C CYS A 79 1.42 -6.65 -0.75
N TYR A 80 0.83 -6.60 0.44
CA TYR A 80 1.55 -6.36 1.67
C TYR A 80 2.54 -7.50 1.99
N ILE A 81 2.12 -8.76 1.84
CA ILE A 81 2.99 -9.93 2.06
C ILE A 81 4.23 -9.85 1.16
N VAL A 82 4.05 -9.58 -0.13
CA VAL A 82 5.16 -9.49 -1.10
C VAL A 82 6.10 -8.35 -0.71
N TYR A 83 5.57 -7.18 -0.41
CA TYR A 83 6.40 -6.03 0.00
C TYR A 83 7.16 -6.30 1.30
N TRP A 84 6.47 -6.82 2.32
CA TRP A 84 7.09 -7.20 3.60
C TRP A 84 8.18 -8.24 3.40
N TRP A 85 7.97 -9.22 2.52
CA TRP A 85 8.96 -10.24 2.20
C TRP A 85 10.21 -9.63 1.54
N ILE A 86 10.04 -8.74 0.55
CA ILE A 86 11.14 -8.01 -0.09
C ILE A 86 11.95 -7.21 0.95
N ALA A 87 11.26 -6.43 1.79
CA ALA A 87 11.92 -5.64 2.83
C ALA A 87 12.65 -6.51 3.86
N SER A 88 12.07 -7.67 4.21
CA SER A 88 12.64 -8.65 5.14
C SER A 88 13.89 -9.32 4.57
N VAL A 89 13.85 -9.75 3.31
CA VAL A 89 15.00 -10.34 2.60
C VAL A 89 16.13 -9.32 2.52
N LYS A 90 15.83 -8.06 2.12
CA LYS A 90 16.81 -6.97 2.10
C LYS A 90 17.50 -6.79 3.46
N ASN A 91 16.73 -6.73 4.54
CA ASN A 91 17.28 -6.55 5.89
C ASN A 91 18.14 -7.75 6.33
N ARG A 92 17.80 -8.97 5.92
CA ARG A 92 18.64 -10.17 6.17
C ARG A 92 19.93 -10.19 5.34
N CYS A 93 19.89 -9.68 4.12
CA CYS A 93 21.04 -9.63 3.22
C CYS A 93 21.95 -8.41 3.46
N ARG A 94 21.49 -7.39 4.19
CA ARG A 94 22.26 -6.17 4.49
C ARG A 94 23.61 -6.45 5.18
N PRO A 95 23.71 -7.31 6.22
CA PRO A 95 24.99 -7.63 6.86
C PRO A 95 25.96 -8.36 5.93
N LEU A 96 25.45 -9.16 5.00
CA LEU A 96 26.25 -9.86 3.99
C LEU A 96 26.84 -8.90 2.94
N MET A 97 26.08 -7.87 2.56
CA MET A 97 26.54 -6.84 1.60
C MET A 97 27.44 -5.78 2.25
N PHE A 98 27.25 -5.47 3.53
CA PHE A 98 28.00 -4.46 4.28
C PHE A 98 28.44 -4.98 5.65
N PRO A 99 29.46 -5.85 5.71
CA PRO A 99 29.93 -6.48 6.96
C PRO A 99 30.60 -5.51 7.95
N GLN A 100 30.74 -4.23 7.59
CA GLN A 100 31.46 -3.21 8.36
C GLN A 100 30.55 -2.45 9.37
N PHE A 101 29.23 -2.67 9.35
CA PHE A 101 28.25 -1.99 10.21
C PHE A 101 27.64 -2.90 11.28
N THR A 102 28.43 -3.82 11.82
CA THR A 102 28.12 -4.53 13.07
C THR A 102 29.05 -4.00 14.15
N ALA A 103 28.58 -3.02 14.92
CA ALA A 103 29.15 -2.59 16.19
C ALA A 103 28.01 -2.53 17.21
#